data_AF-A0AA41VQ03-F1
#
_entry.id   AF-A0AA41VQ03-F1
#
_cell.length_a   1.000
_cell.length_b   1.000
_cell.length_c   1.000
_cell.angle_alpha   90.00
_cell.angle_beta   90.00
_cell.angle_gamma   90.00
#
_symmetry.space_group_name_H-M   'P 1'
#
loop_
_entity.id
_entity.type
_entity.pdbx_description
1 polymer ?
#
loop_
_entity_poly.entity_id
_entity_poly.type
_entity_poly.pdbx_seq_one_letter_code
_entity_poly.pdbx_strand_id
1 'polypeptide(L)'
;MAKAFSILVVNVVFLLLGVVLVSASAAQQSAVGSILPSLEQATSLKATSICDPKDVYRNEVWHPTQDCNICRYYCTGVCAGMDSKMVKQTCTPRRGLNGRLEVFCQCCCRKPPSPPPPPPPPPPPPPSPSPPPPTPSGGECQDGDTEAETTIVTSDCTDCTNWCKGECADVGSYVVNECSIGESKFVRRCKCCCRKSSCPTVSCPRDVTWTIPGISSCKYTLQSSLASLPPSLSM
;
A
#
# COMPACT_ATOMS: atom_id res chain seq x y z
N MET A 1 47.24 -4.34 -31.22
CA MET A 1 46.17 -5.36 -31.15
C MET A 1 46.53 -6.57 -30.26
N ALA A 2 47.79 -6.99 -30.14
CA ALA A 2 48.16 -8.15 -29.30
C ALA A 2 47.93 -7.99 -27.77
N LYS A 3 48.03 -6.78 -27.22
CA LYS A 3 47.81 -6.55 -25.77
C LYS A 3 46.35 -6.71 -25.33
N ALA A 4 45.39 -6.37 -26.19
CA ALA A 4 43.97 -6.47 -25.85
C ALA A 4 43.51 -7.93 -25.77
N PHE A 5 44.05 -8.80 -26.63
CA PHE A 5 43.76 -10.24 -26.60
C PHE A 5 44.26 -10.91 -25.33
N SER A 6 45.44 -10.52 -24.82
CA SER A 6 45.99 -11.11 -23.59
C SER A 6 45.11 -10.81 -22.36
N ILE A 7 44.61 -9.58 -22.24
CA ILE A 7 43.72 -9.18 -21.13
C ILE A 7 42.39 -9.92 -21.20
N LEU A 8 41.85 -10.14 -22.40
CA LEU A 8 40.59 -10.86 -22.59
C LEU A 8 40.73 -12.34 -22.21
N VAL A 9 41.84 -12.98 -22.58
CA VAL A 9 42.13 -14.37 -22.22
C VAL A 9 42.30 -14.53 -20.70
N VAL A 10 43.02 -13.63 -20.04
CA VAL A 10 43.21 -13.69 -18.58
C VAL A 10 41.89 -13.53 -17.83
N ASN A 11 41.04 -12.57 -18.23
CA ASN A 11 39.75 -12.37 -17.56
C ASN A 11 38.79 -13.55 -17.74
N VAL A 12 38.77 -14.18 -18.93
CA VAL A 12 37.95 -15.37 -19.18
C VAL A 12 38.43 -16.56 -18.34
N VAL A 13 39.73 -16.76 -18.20
CA VAL A 13 40.30 -17.82 -17.34
C VAL A 13 39.95 -17.61 -15.88
N PHE A 14 40.03 -16.37 -15.36
CA PHE A 14 39.63 -16.06 -13.99
C PHE A 14 38.13 -16.27 -13.74
N LEU A 15 37.28 -15.91 -14.69
CA LEU A 15 35.83 -16.15 -14.62
C LEU A 15 35.51 -17.64 -14.57
N LEU A 16 36.15 -18.44 -15.43
CA LEU A 16 35.96 -19.89 -15.44
C LEU A 16 36.45 -20.55 -14.14
N LEU A 17 37.59 -20.12 -13.60
CA LEU A 17 38.09 -20.57 -12.30
C LEU A 17 37.14 -20.22 -11.14
N GLY A 18 36.55 -19.02 -11.16
CA GLY A 18 35.56 -18.60 -10.16
C GLY A 18 34.30 -19.47 -10.18
N VAL A 19 33.79 -19.80 -11.37
CA VAL A 19 32.60 -20.67 -11.53
C VAL A 19 32.88 -22.10 -11.03
N VAL A 20 34.07 -22.65 -11.31
CA VAL A 20 34.45 -23.99 -10.83
C VAL A 20 34.57 -24.03 -9.30
N LEU A 21 35.14 -22.99 -8.68
CA LEU A 21 35.28 -22.90 -7.21
C LEU A 21 33.92 -22.79 -6.50
N VAL A 22 32.95 -22.07 -7.06
CA VAL A 22 31.59 -21.95 -6.49
C VAL A 22 30.77 -23.23 -6.68
N SER A 23 31.05 -24.01 -7.73
CA SER A 23 30.34 -25.28 -7.98
C SER A 23 30.78 -26.40 -7.02
N ALA A 24 32.00 -26.34 -6.48
CA ALA A 24 32.53 -27.33 -5.53
C ALA A 24 31.93 -27.19 -4.11
N SER A 25 31.37 -26.03 -3.75
CA SER A 25 30.80 -25.80 -2.42
C SER A 25 29.31 -26.16 -2.30
N ALA A 26 28.62 -26.40 -3.41
CA ALA A 26 27.19 -26.72 -3.42
C ALA A 26 26.85 -28.23 -3.35
N ALA A 27 27.86 -29.11 -3.39
CA ALA A 27 27.64 -30.57 -3.50
C ALA A 27 27.65 -31.35 -2.16
N GLN A 28 27.58 -30.69 -0.99
CA GLN A 28 27.49 -31.36 0.32
C GLN A 28 26.19 -31.07 1.09
N GLN A 29 25.06 -30.98 0.39
CA GLN A 29 23.74 -31.13 1.01
C GLN A 29 23.03 -32.34 0.42
N SER A 30 23.51 -33.53 0.77
CA SER A 30 22.77 -34.76 0.52
C SER A 30 22.83 -35.67 1.73
N ALA A 31 21.65 -35.89 2.31
CA ALA A 31 21.28 -37.02 3.15
C ALA A 31 22.10 -37.25 4.45
N VAL A 32 21.81 -36.47 5.50
CA VAL A 32 21.77 -37.06 6.84
C VAL A 32 20.38 -37.64 7.01
N GLY A 33 20.27 -38.93 6.68
CA GLY A 33 19.11 -39.74 7.02
C GLY A 33 18.91 -39.72 8.54
N SER A 34 17.65 -39.53 8.93
CA SER A 34 17.17 -39.71 10.29
C SER A 34 17.47 -41.12 10.77
N ILE A 35 18.62 -41.30 11.42
CA ILE A 35 18.80 -42.32 12.44
C ILE A 35 19.25 -41.54 13.67
N LEU A 36 18.26 -41.05 14.44
CA LEU A 36 18.48 -40.71 15.83
C LEU A 36 18.75 -42.05 16.56
N PRO A 37 19.96 -42.31 17.09
CA PRO A 37 19.98 -42.91 18.40
C PRO A 37 19.43 -41.85 19.35
N SER A 38 18.27 -42.15 19.94
CA SER A 38 17.89 -41.54 21.20
C SER A 38 19.00 -41.84 22.20
N LEU A 39 19.93 -40.89 22.33
CA LEU A 39 20.83 -40.78 23.46
C LEU A 39 20.19 -39.80 24.45
N GLU A 40 18.97 -40.12 24.85
CA GLU A 40 18.55 -39.80 26.21
C GLU A 40 19.49 -40.52 27.17
N GLN A 41 19.97 -39.79 28.18
CA GLN A 41 20.60 -40.33 29.38
C GLN A 41 22.05 -40.82 29.24
N ALA A 42 22.93 -40.00 28.66
CA ALA A 42 24.15 -39.73 29.42
C ALA A 42 23.74 -38.85 30.62
N THR A 43 23.46 -39.52 31.74
CA THR A 43 23.59 -39.02 33.12
C THR A 43 24.19 -37.62 33.11
N SER A 44 23.37 -36.57 33.27
CA SER A 44 23.18 -35.90 34.56
C SER A 44 24.38 -36.08 35.49
N LEU A 45 25.58 -35.85 34.95
CA LEU A 45 26.72 -35.43 35.71
C LEU A 45 26.19 -34.15 36.32
N LYS A 46 25.94 -34.22 37.62
CA LYS A 46 25.43 -33.20 38.51
C LYS A 46 26.38 -32.01 38.46
N ALA A 47 26.43 -31.36 37.30
CA ALA A 47 27.04 -30.10 37.05
C ALA A 47 26.17 -29.18 37.87
N THR A 48 26.62 -28.92 39.09
CA THR A 48 26.20 -27.79 39.91
C THR A 48 25.93 -26.64 38.96
N SER A 49 24.64 -26.40 38.69
CA SER A 49 24.23 -25.51 37.61
C SER A 49 24.86 -24.17 37.95
N ILE A 50 25.79 -23.73 37.10
CA ILE A 50 26.55 -22.50 37.35
C ILE A 50 25.59 -21.31 37.36
N CYS A 51 24.45 -21.45 36.67
CA CYS A 51 23.38 -20.48 36.52
C CYS A 51 22.28 -20.65 37.56
N ASP A 52 21.57 -19.55 37.85
CA ASP A 52 20.33 -19.60 38.62
C ASP A 52 19.22 -20.32 37.83
N PRO A 53 18.21 -20.91 38.49
CA PRO A 53 17.12 -21.64 37.81
C PRO A 53 16.33 -20.85 36.75
N LYS A 54 16.42 -19.52 36.78
CA LYS A 54 15.74 -18.60 35.85
C LYS A 54 16.63 -18.12 34.71
N ASP A 55 17.92 -18.39 34.78
CA ASP A 55 18.87 -17.99 33.76
C ASP A 55 18.94 -19.03 32.64
N VAL A 56 19.27 -18.59 31.43
CA VAL A 56 19.43 -19.45 30.26
C VAL A 56 20.88 -19.93 30.19
N TYR A 57 21.07 -21.24 30.22
CA TYR A 57 22.38 -21.89 30.09
C TYR A 57 22.74 -22.15 28.62
N ARG A 58 23.99 -21.87 28.26
CA ARG A 58 24.59 -22.18 26.95
C ARG A 58 26.02 -22.68 27.14
N ASN A 59 26.48 -23.57 26.27
CA ASN A 59 27.86 -24.03 26.28
C ASN A 59 28.37 -24.31 24.87
N GLU A 60 29.69 -24.23 24.71
CA GLU A 60 30.38 -24.48 23.43
C GLU A 60 31.81 -24.98 23.72
N VAL A 61 32.35 -25.82 22.83
CA VAL A 61 33.74 -26.26 22.90
C VAL A 61 34.52 -25.60 21.76
N TRP A 62 35.65 -24.99 22.06
CA TRP A 62 36.53 -24.34 21.08
C TRP A 62 37.84 -25.09 20.92
N HIS A 63 38.22 -25.33 19.65
CA HIS A 63 39.47 -26.00 19.26
C HIS A 63 40.19 -25.20 18.16
N PRO A 64 41.53 -25.22 18.10
CA PRO A 64 42.48 -25.61 19.16
C PRO A 64 42.90 -24.36 19.96
N THR A 65 42.43 -24.21 21.20
CA THR A 65 42.82 -23.07 22.05
C THR A 65 42.76 -23.42 23.53
N GLN A 66 43.56 -22.73 24.34
CA GLN A 66 43.45 -22.67 25.81
C GLN A 66 43.00 -21.28 26.29
N ASP A 67 42.79 -20.33 25.37
CA ASP A 67 42.50 -18.95 25.72
C ASP A 67 41.04 -18.79 26.16
N CYS A 68 40.85 -18.55 27.46
CA CYS A 68 39.55 -18.29 28.05
C CYS A 68 38.92 -16.96 27.61
N ASN A 69 39.68 -16.04 27.01
CA ASN A 69 39.10 -14.81 26.47
C ASN A 69 38.08 -15.08 25.37
N ILE A 70 38.23 -16.18 24.63
CA ILE A 70 37.27 -16.58 23.59
C ILE A 70 35.88 -16.83 24.18
N CYS A 71 35.80 -17.41 25.37
CA CYS A 71 34.53 -17.62 26.08
C CYS A 71 33.85 -16.31 26.42
N ARG A 72 34.61 -15.26 26.77
CA ARG A 72 34.05 -13.95 27.09
C ARG A 72 33.34 -13.33 25.90
N TYR A 73 33.99 -13.32 24.74
CA TYR A 73 33.39 -12.78 23.52
C TYR A 73 32.20 -13.62 23.06
N TYR A 74 32.34 -14.95 23.06
CA TYR A 74 31.26 -15.87 22.73
C TYR A 74 30.04 -15.69 23.65
N CYS A 75 30.22 -15.78 24.97
CA CYS A 75 29.12 -15.66 25.92
C CYS A 75 28.45 -14.28 25.85
N THR A 76 29.23 -13.21 25.67
CA THR A 76 28.68 -11.86 25.51
C THR A 76 27.83 -11.78 24.24
N GLY A 77 28.33 -12.28 23.11
CA GLY A 77 27.60 -12.27 21.83
C GLY A 77 26.34 -13.12 21.86
N VAL A 78 26.41 -14.34 22.40
CA VAL A 78 25.26 -15.25 22.50
C VAL A 78 24.18 -14.70 23.42
N CYS A 79 24.55 -14.16 24.59
CA CYS A 79 23.57 -13.55 25.48
C CYS A 79 22.94 -12.30 24.84
N ALA A 80 23.74 -11.44 24.20
CA ALA A 80 23.24 -10.25 23.52
C ALA A 80 22.28 -10.59 22.37
N GLY A 81 22.57 -11.62 21.58
CA GLY A 81 21.67 -12.11 20.52
C GLY A 81 20.34 -12.68 21.02
N MET A 82 20.19 -12.92 22.33
CA MET A 82 18.96 -13.34 22.98
C MET A 82 18.31 -12.23 23.82
N ASP A 83 18.66 -10.96 23.58
CA ASP A 83 18.25 -9.80 24.36
C ASP A 83 18.49 -9.99 25.88
N SER A 84 19.53 -10.75 26.22
CA SER A 84 19.86 -11.16 27.58
C SER A 84 21.23 -10.63 27.98
N LYS A 85 21.48 -10.50 29.28
CA LYS A 85 22.78 -10.08 29.81
C LYS A 85 23.54 -11.31 30.31
N MET A 86 24.82 -11.41 29.94
CA MET A 86 25.71 -12.42 30.52
C MET A 86 25.91 -12.11 32.00
N VAL A 87 25.40 -13.00 32.87
CA VAL A 87 25.53 -12.84 34.34
C VAL A 87 26.69 -13.64 34.90
N LYS A 88 27.00 -14.77 34.28
CA LYS A 88 28.10 -15.63 34.72
C LYS A 88 28.66 -16.40 33.55
N GLN A 89 29.96 -16.65 33.60
CA GLN A 89 30.65 -17.47 32.63
C GLN A 89 31.63 -18.39 33.35
N THR A 90 31.92 -19.54 32.75
CA THR A 90 32.97 -20.45 33.21
C THR A 90 33.73 -20.96 32.01
N CYS A 91 35.06 -20.87 32.10
CA CYS A 91 35.98 -21.42 31.14
C CYS A 91 36.67 -22.62 31.77
N THR A 92 36.66 -23.77 31.10
CA THR A 92 37.40 -24.95 31.54
C THR A 92 38.30 -25.41 30.41
N PRO A 93 39.61 -25.11 30.46
CA PRO A 93 40.59 -25.73 29.58
C PRO A 93 40.59 -27.24 29.82
N ARG A 94 40.53 -28.02 28.75
CA ARG A 94 40.54 -29.48 28.77
C ARG A 94 41.53 -30.00 27.73
N ARG A 95 41.94 -31.24 27.93
CA ARG A 95 42.69 -32.00 26.93
C ARG A 95 41.69 -32.98 26.32
N GLY A 96 41.35 -32.74 25.05
CA GLY A 96 40.44 -33.61 24.31
C GLY A 96 41.04 -35.00 24.08
N LEU A 97 40.22 -35.94 23.61
CA LEU A 97 40.60 -37.34 23.38
C LEU A 97 41.83 -37.52 22.48
N ASN A 98 42.07 -36.57 21.57
CA ASN A 98 43.20 -36.58 20.64
C ASN A 98 44.46 -35.87 21.20
N GLY A 99 44.51 -35.58 22.51
CA GLY A 99 45.58 -34.81 23.13
C GLY A 99 45.57 -33.31 22.78
N ARG A 100 44.62 -32.86 21.94
CA ARG A 100 44.46 -31.46 21.55
C ARG A 100 43.92 -30.64 22.72
N LEU A 101 44.38 -29.40 22.77
CA LEU A 101 43.96 -28.43 23.76
C LEU A 101 42.62 -27.82 23.33
N GLU A 102 41.64 -27.87 24.22
CA GLU A 102 40.30 -27.37 23.98
C GLU A 102 39.83 -26.52 25.16
N VAL A 103 38.94 -25.58 24.90
CA VAL A 103 38.29 -24.77 25.94
C VAL A 103 36.80 -25.03 25.91
N PHE A 104 36.25 -25.45 27.05
CA PHE A 104 34.81 -25.55 27.23
C PHE A 104 34.28 -24.27 27.88
N CYS A 105 33.45 -23.54 27.14
CA CYS A 105 32.79 -22.32 27.58
C CYS A 105 31.40 -22.64 28.08
N GLN A 106 31.05 -22.12 29.25
CA GLN A 106 29.70 -22.18 29.82
C GLN A 106 29.22 -20.76 30.11
N CYS A 107 28.04 -20.40 29.62
CA CYS A 107 27.46 -19.08 29.69
C CYS A 107 26.10 -19.14 30.42
N CYS A 108 25.87 -18.19 31.32
CA CYS A 108 24.59 -17.94 31.96
C CYS A 108 24.07 -16.58 31.49
N CYS A 109 22.95 -16.59 30.78
CA CYS A 109 22.31 -15.39 30.27
C CYS A 109 21.04 -15.11 31.07
N ARG A 110 20.96 -13.94 31.70
CA ARG A 110 19.74 -13.49 32.39
C ARG A 110 18.93 -12.60 31.46
N LYS A 111 17.66 -12.98 31.25
CA LYS A 111 16.71 -12.11 30.57
C LYS A 111 16.41 -10.89 31.44
N PRO A 112 16.33 -9.68 30.86
CA PRO A 112 15.81 -8.54 31.59
C PRO A 112 14.39 -8.83 32.08
N PRO A 113 13.98 -8.27 33.23
CA PRO A 113 12.59 -8.36 33.64
C PRO A 113 11.71 -7.78 32.53
N SER A 114 10.57 -8.43 32.25
CA SER A 114 9.59 -7.88 31.32
C SER A 114 9.19 -6.49 31.81
N PRO A 115 9.06 -5.49 30.90
CA PRO A 115 8.57 -4.19 31.30
C PRO A 115 7.19 -4.34 31.97
N PRO A 116 6.84 -3.47 32.93
CA PRO A 116 5.51 -3.46 33.50
C PRO A 116 4.47 -3.28 32.37
N PRO A 117 3.26 -3.86 32.51
CA PRO A 117 2.21 -3.63 31.54
C PRO A 117 1.94 -2.13 31.41
N PRO A 118 1.64 -1.63 30.19
CA PRO A 118 1.28 -0.24 30.01
C PRO A 118 0.07 0.10 30.88
N PRO A 119 -0.02 1.35 31.39
CA PRO A 119 -1.21 1.77 32.14
C PRO A 119 -2.46 1.61 31.26
N PRO A 120 -3.62 1.28 31.84
CA PRO A 120 -4.85 1.21 31.09
C PRO A 120 -5.10 2.54 30.37
N PRO A 121 -5.58 2.51 29.11
CA PRO A 121 -5.87 3.75 28.38
C PRO A 121 -6.89 4.58 29.17
N PRO A 122 -6.80 5.92 29.10
CA PRO A 122 -7.80 6.78 29.69
C PRO A 122 -9.19 6.47 29.10
N PRO A 123 -10.28 6.62 29.87
CA PRO A 123 -11.62 6.45 29.34
C PRO A 123 -11.82 7.38 28.14
N PRO A 124 -12.51 6.92 27.08
CA PRO A 124 -12.80 7.77 25.93
C PRO A 124 -13.57 9.02 26.39
N PRO A 125 -13.31 10.19 25.79
CA PRO A 125 -14.09 11.38 26.07
C PRO A 125 -15.58 11.11 25.78
N PRO A 126 -16.50 11.77 26.50
CA PRO A 126 -17.92 11.66 26.21
C PRO A 126 -18.16 11.98 24.72
N PRO A 127 -19.08 11.25 24.05
CA PRO A 127 -19.40 11.52 22.66
C PRO A 127 -19.81 12.99 22.52
N SER A 128 -19.14 13.69 21.60
CA SER A 128 -19.54 15.04 21.22
C SER A 128 -21.04 15.03 20.88
N PRO A 129 -21.81 16.07 21.26
CA PRO A 129 -23.21 16.18 20.87
C PRO A 129 -23.31 15.98 19.35
N SER A 130 -24.26 15.15 18.93
CA SER A 130 -24.50 14.89 17.50
C SER A 130 -24.61 16.23 16.78
N PRO A 131 -23.86 16.43 15.68
CA PRO A 131 -24.00 17.63 14.89
C PRO A 131 -25.48 17.77 14.47
N PRO A 132 -26.01 19.00 14.40
CA PRO A 132 -27.36 19.21 13.88
C PRO A 132 -27.47 18.55 12.51
N PRO A 133 -28.64 17.97 12.17
CA PRO A 133 -28.85 17.32 10.88
C PRO A 133 -28.40 18.29 9.78
N PRO A 134 -27.61 17.81 8.79
CA PRO A 134 -27.21 18.66 7.68
C PRO A 134 -28.48 19.24 7.08
N THR A 135 -28.58 20.57 7.06
CA THR A 135 -29.53 21.27 6.22
C THR A 135 -29.38 20.65 4.82
N PRO A 136 -30.46 20.18 4.16
CA PRO A 136 -30.35 19.61 2.83
C PRO A 136 -29.63 20.64 1.96
N SER A 137 -28.38 20.34 1.62
CA SER A 137 -27.59 21.14 0.70
C SER A 137 -28.35 21.07 -0.61
N GLY A 138 -29.00 22.16 -1.01
CA GLY A 138 -29.87 22.25 -2.19
C GLY A 138 -29.11 22.15 -3.52
N GLY A 139 -28.21 21.17 -3.65
CA GLY A 139 -27.37 20.93 -4.81
C GLY A 139 -27.61 19.59 -5.50
N GLU A 140 -28.43 18.70 -4.95
CA GLU A 140 -28.76 17.45 -5.62
C GLU A 140 -29.85 17.67 -6.67
N CYS A 141 -29.59 17.23 -7.90
CA CYS A 141 -30.57 17.22 -8.97
C CYS A 141 -31.74 16.31 -8.59
N GLN A 142 -32.97 16.68 -8.95
CA GLN A 142 -34.13 15.83 -8.67
C GLN A 142 -34.15 14.64 -9.63
N ASP A 143 -34.80 13.55 -9.23
CA ASP A 143 -34.97 12.36 -10.06
C ASP A 143 -35.69 12.74 -11.38
N GLY A 144 -35.00 12.57 -12.51
CA GLY A 144 -35.46 12.99 -13.83
C GLY A 144 -34.80 14.25 -14.41
N ASP A 145 -33.99 14.97 -13.63
CA ASP A 145 -33.11 16.02 -14.15
C ASP A 145 -31.84 15.40 -14.78
N THR A 146 -31.36 15.98 -15.88
CA THR A 146 -30.09 15.58 -16.48
C THR A 146 -28.96 16.36 -15.81
N GLU A 147 -28.02 15.65 -15.17
CA GLU A 147 -26.82 16.27 -14.59
C GLU A 147 -25.75 16.50 -15.68
N ALA A 148 -25.21 17.72 -15.73
CA ALA A 148 -24.04 18.05 -16.52
C ALA A 148 -22.92 18.57 -15.60
N GLU A 149 -21.71 18.05 -15.76
CA GLU A 149 -20.56 18.41 -14.94
C GLU A 149 -19.33 18.77 -15.79
N THR A 150 -18.67 19.87 -15.45
CA THR A 150 -17.39 20.26 -16.02
C THR A 150 -16.48 20.91 -14.99
N THR A 151 -15.21 21.04 -15.32
CA THR A 151 -14.21 21.70 -14.49
C THR A 151 -13.65 22.90 -15.25
N ILE A 152 -13.89 24.11 -14.73
CA ILE A 152 -13.42 25.37 -15.33
C ILE A 152 -12.43 26.02 -14.38
N VAL A 153 -11.29 26.47 -14.92
CA VAL A 153 -10.30 27.26 -14.18
C VAL A 153 -10.79 28.69 -14.10
N THR A 154 -11.78 28.92 -13.23
CA THR A 154 -12.36 30.23 -13.00
C THR A 154 -12.64 30.43 -11.52
N SER A 155 -12.52 31.69 -11.10
CA SER A 155 -12.89 32.17 -9.78
C SER A 155 -14.25 32.89 -9.78
N ASP A 156 -15.05 32.79 -10.84
CA ASP A 156 -16.41 33.34 -10.90
C ASP A 156 -17.47 32.25 -11.16
N CYS A 157 -18.61 32.31 -10.45
CA CYS A 157 -19.74 31.41 -10.68
C CYS A 157 -20.49 31.77 -11.99
N THR A 158 -20.33 32.99 -12.48
CA THR A 158 -20.92 33.49 -13.72
C THR A 158 -20.53 32.63 -14.93
N ASP A 159 -19.28 32.16 -14.97
CA ASP A 159 -18.80 31.28 -16.05
C ASP A 159 -19.48 29.91 -16.00
N CYS A 160 -19.65 29.33 -14.79
CA CYS A 160 -20.41 28.10 -14.63
C CYS A 160 -21.87 28.29 -15.03
N THR A 161 -22.52 29.39 -14.65
CA THR A 161 -23.90 29.70 -15.02
C THR A 161 -24.07 29.79 -16.54
N ASN A 162 -23.16 30.49 -17.22
CA ASN A 162 -23.21 30.63 -18.67
C ASN A 162 -22.98 29.29 -19.38
N TRP A 163 -22.05 28.48 -18.88
CA TRP A 163 -21.84 27.13 -19.38
C TRP A 163 -23.09 26.25 -19.18
N CYS A 164 -23.66 26.22 -17.96
CA CYS A 164 -24.90 25.48 -17.68
C CYS A 164 -26.04 25.86 -18.62
N LYS A 165 -26.20 27.16 -18.92
CA LYS A 165 -27.24 27.64 -19.84
C LYS A 165 -27.03 27.12 -21.26
N GLY A 166 -25.79 27.05 -21.73
CA GLY A 166 -25.46 26.47 -23.03
C GLY A 166 -25.80 24.99 -23.09
N GLU A 167 -25.28 24.20 -22.17
CA GLU A 167 -25.50 22.74 -22.14
C GLU A 167 -26.98 22.38 -21.99
N CYS A 168 -27.72 23.07 -21.11
CA CYS A 168 -29.14 22.79 -20.95
C CYS A 168 -29.95 23.23 -22.18
N ALA A 169 -29.57 24.32 -22.86
CA ALA A 169 -30.24 24.76 -24.08
C ALA A 169 -30.08 23.75 -25.23
N ASP A 170 -28.91 23.12 -25.36
CA ASP A 170 -28.64 22.10 -26.38
C ASP A 170 -29.54 20.86 -26.23
N VAL A 171 -29.98 20.55 -25.01
CA VAL A 171 -30.92 19.47 -24.72
C VAL A 171 -32.38 19.93 -24.55
N GLY A 172 -32.70 21.18 -24.91
CA GLY A 172 -34.05 21.75 -24.82
C GLY A 172 -34.59 21.84 -23.39
N SER A 173 -33.70 22.06 -22.43
CA SER A 173 -33.96 22.10 -20.99
C SER A 173 -33.58 23.47 -20.41
N TYR A 174 -33.99 23.74 -19.18
CA TYR A 174 -33.57 24.93 -18.43
C TYR A 174 -32.81 24.54 -17.17
N VAL A 175 -31.94 25.44 -16.70
CA VAL A 175 -31.10 25.24 -15.51
C VAL A 175 -31.98 25.40 -14.26
N VAL A 176 -31.99 24.41 -13.36
CA VAL A 176 -32.78 24.45 -12.10
C VAL A 176 -31.95 24.79 -10.87
N ASN A 177 -30.71 24.29 -10.79
CA ASN A 177 -29.80 24.57 -9.69
C ASN A 177 -28.50 25.17 -10.21
N GLU A 178 -27.96 26.09 -9.42
CA GLU A 178 -26.85 26.94 -9.85
C GLU A 178 -25.59 26.66 -9.01
N CYS A 179 -24.51 26.37 -9.74
CA CYS A 179 -23.10 26.34 -9.34
C CYS A 179 -22.80 25.88 -7.89
N SER A 180 -22.37 24.63 -7.75
CA SER A 180 -21.74 24.16 -6.51
C SER A 180 -20.24 24.49 -6.49
N ILE A 181 -19.78 25.25 -5.49
CA ILE A 181 -18.35 25.55 -5.33
C ILE A 181 -17.66 24.33 -4.71
N GLY A 182 -16.84 23.64 -5.50
CA GLY A 182 -15.94 22.59 -4.99
C GLY A 182 -14.85 23.15 -4.06
N GLU A 183 -14.20 22.28 -3.27
CA GLU A 183 -13.25 22.65 -2.21
C GLU A 183 -11.97 23.40 -2.68
N SER A 184 -11.76 23.55 -3.98
CA SER A 184 -10.55 24.16 -4.54
C SER A 184 -10.74 25.64 -4.86
N LYS A 185 -9.82 26.47 -4.38
CA LYS A 185 -9.77 27.93 -4.62
C LYS A 185 -9.35 28.34 -6.03
N PHE A 186 -8.87 27.39 -6.85
CA PHE A 186 -8.34 27.67 -8.20
C PHE A 186 -9.09 26.93 -9.31
N VAL A 187 -9.88 25.93 -8.96
CA VAL A 187 -10.52 25.03 -9.92
C VAL A 187 -11.95 24.84 -9.47
N ARG A 188 -12.90 25.30 -10.28
CA ARG A 188 -14.32 25.15 -9.98
C ARG A 188 -14.92 24.03 -10.78
N ARG A 189 -15.64 23.20 -10.06
CA ARG A 189 -16.43 22.10 -10.60
C ARG A 189 -17.84 22.63 -10.80
N CYS A 190 -18.20 22.95 -12.03
CA CYS A 190 -19.55 23.36 -12.36
C CYS A 190 -20.42 22.11 -12.45
N LYS A 191 -21.44 22.01 -11.60
CA LYS A 191 -22.52 21.01 -11.69
C LYS A 191 -23.81 21.74 -12.02
N CYS A 192 -24.52 21.27 -13.05
CA CYS A 192 -25.77 21.83 -13.51
C CYS A 192 -26.84 20.75 -13.51
N CYS A 193 -28.05 21.11 -13.05
CA CYS A 193 -29.23 20.26 -13.20
C CYS A 193 -30.08 20.83 -14.33
N CYS A 194 -30.12 20.14 -15.47
CA CYS A 194 -30.94 20.50 -16.61
C CYS A 194 -32.29 19.80 -16.50
N ARG A 195 -33.35 20.59 -16.26
CA ARG A 195 -34.71 20.07 -16.26
C ARG A 195 -35.32 20.31 -17.62
N LYS A 196 -35.80 19.22 -18.23
CA LYS A 196 -36.64 19.36 -19.43
C LYS A 196 -37.78 20.27 -19.05
N SER A 197 -37.94 21.35 -19.80
CA SER A 197 -39.22 22.05 -19.83
C SER A 197 -40.24 20.99 -20.19
N SER A 198 -40.96 20.48 -19.19
CA SER A 198 -42.25 19.89 -19.41
C SER A 198 -43.03 21.05 -20.00
N CYS A 199 -43.00 21.20 -21.33
CA CYS A 199 -44.04 21.93 -22.03
C CYS A 199 -45.30 21.37 -21.39
N PRO A 200 -46.08 22.20 -20.67
CA PRO A 200 -47.34 21.72 -20.13
C PRO A 200 -48.00 21.05 -21.33
N THR A 201 -48.38 19.78 -21.17
CA THR A 201 -49.14 19.05 -22.18
C THR A 201 -50.57 19.60 -22.21
N VAL A 202 -50.68 20.93 -22.18
CA VAL A 202 -51.83 21.75 -22.46
C VAL A 202 -51.45 22.45 -23.76
N SER A 203 -51.70 21.74 -24.86
CA SER A 203 -51.87 22.32 -26.20
C SER A 203 -50.77 23.28 -26.68
N CYS A 204 -49.73 22.76 -27.31
CA CYS A 204 -49.36 23.36 -28.59
C CYS A 204 -50.41 22.86 -29.59
N PRO A 205 -51.44 23.67 -29.97
CA PRO A 205 -52.31 23.26 -31.05
C PRO A 205 -51.43 23.07 -32.29
N ARG A 206 -51.40 21.84 -32.82
CA ARG A 206 -50.74 21.56 -34.10
C ARG A 206 -51.45 22.23 -35.29
N ASP A 207 -52.53 22.98 -35.04
CA ASP A 207 -53.24 23.78 -36.01
C ASP A 207 -53.63 25.12 -35.38
N VAL A 208 -52.80 26.16 -35.53
CA VAL A 208 -53.27 27.52 -35.26
C VAL A 208 -54.00 27.99 -36.52
N THR A 209 -55.32 27.85 -36.53
CA THR A 209 -56.15 28.45 -37.58
C THR A 209 -56.35 29.93 -37.25
N TRP A 210 -55.55 30.80 -37.84
CA TRP A 210 -55.78 32.24 -37.80
C TRP A 210 -56.91 32.60 -38.76
N THR A 211 -58.05 33.03 -38.21
CA THR A 211 -59.17 33.51 -39.02
C THR A 211 -59.10 35.03 -39.08
N ILE A 212 -58.61 35.56 -40.20
CA ILE A 212 -58.68 36.99 -40.50
C ILE A 212 -60.06 37.23 -41.14
N PRO A 213 -60.92 38.09 -40.58
CA PRO A 213 -62.25 38.32 -41.15
C PRO A 213 -62.12 38.91 -42.56
N GLY A 214 -62.62 38.17 -43.56
CA GLY A 214 -62.67 38.60 -44.97
C GLY A 214 -61.80 37.81 -45.94
N ILE A 215 -61.02 36.81 -45.49
CA ILE A 215 -60.14 36.01 -46.36
C ILE A 215 -60.35 34.52 -46.06
N SER A 216 -60.57 33.72 -47.10
CA SER A 216 -60.78 32.26 -46.98
C SER A 216 -59.57 31.57 -46.35
N SER A 217 -59.82 30.67 -45.40
CA SER A 217 -58.82 29.98 -44.57
C SER A 217 -57.77 29.23 -45.40
N CYS A 218 -56.51 29.64 -45.28
CA CYS A 218 -55.37 28.87 -45.80
C CYS A 218 -54.79 27.99 -44.69
N LYS A 219 -54.61 26.71 -44.99
CA LYS A 219 -54.01 25.72 -44.08
C LYS A 219 -52.50 25.67 -44.35
N TYR A 220 -51.70 26.06 -43.39
CA TYR A 220 -50.23 25.99 -43.49
C TYR A 220 -49.71 24.92 -42.55
N THR A 221 -48.90 24.00 -43.08
CA THR A 221 -48.19 22.99 -42.29
C THR A 221 -46.76 23.47 -42.11
N LEU A 222 -46.33 23.71 -40.86
CA LEU A 222 -44.93 24.00 -40.58
C LEU A 222 -44.12 22.70 -40.74
N GLN A 223 -43.44 22.58 -41.88
CA GLN A 223 -42.53 21.49 -42.16
C GLN A 223 -41.13 21.86 -41.64
N SER A 224 -40.74 21.31 -40.49
CA SER A 224 -39.37 21.43 -39.99
C SER A 224 -38.42 20.66 -40.90
N SER A 225 -37.76 21.37 -41.82
CA SER A 225 -36.75 20.83 -42.72
C SER A 225 -35.38 20.82 -42.03
N LEU A 226 -35.04 19.73 -41.35
CA LEU A 226 -33.68 19.49 -40.82
C LEU A 226 -33.16 18.06 -41.09
N ALA A 227 -33.70 17.38 -42.10
CA ALA A 227 -33.26 16.04 -42.47
C ALA A 227 -33.13 15.92 -44.00
N SER A 228 -32.07 16.49 -44.58
CA SER A 228 -31.40 16.00 -45.79
C SER A 228 -30.40 17.03 -46.35
N LEU A 229 -29.15 16.98 -45.90
CA LEU A 229 -28.01 17.47 -46.70
C LEU A 229 -27.29 16.22 -47.25
N PRO A 230 -27.19 16.05 -48.59
CA PRO A 230 -26.46 14.94 -49.18
C PRO A 230 -24.94 15.14 -49.02
N PRO A 231 -24.15 14.07 -48.84
CA PRO A 231 -22.71 14.14 -48.94
C PRO A 231 -22.31 14.10 -50.42
N SER A 232 -21.93 15.24 -51.00
CA SER A 232 -21.33 15.26 -52.34
C SER A 232 -20.12 16.16 -52.41
N LEU A 233 -18.98 15.48 -52.64
CA LEU A 233 -17.80 15.88 -53.41
C LEU A 233 -17.20 17.27 -53.18
N SER A 234 -15.95 17.29 -52.73
CA SER A 234 -14.88 18.08 -53.38
C SER A 234 -13.50 17.53 -53.00
N MET A 235 -12.82 16.99 -54.02
CA MET A 235 -11.38 16.88 -54.28
C MET A 235 -10.42 16.38 -53.18
#